data_AF-A0A0S3AJQ7-F1
#
_entry.id   AF-A0A0S3AJQ7-F1
#
_cell.length_a   1.000
_cell.length_b   1.000
_cell.length_c   1.000
_cell.angle_alpha   90.00
_cell.angle_beta   90.00
_cell.angle_gamma   90.00
#
_symmetry.space_group_name_H-M   'P 1'
#
loop_
_entity.id
_entity.type
_entity.pdbx_description
1 polymer ?
#
loop_
_entity_poly.entity_id
_entity_poly.type
_entity_poly.pdbx_seq_one_letter_code
_entity_poly.pdbx_strand_id
1 'polypeptide(L)'
;MRKINHYLIAIAVSFSISGCATNTGGTGSLGAIDQGLSSVESAAQSSRQILNAGATAANDPAGMAQIGLVDILSHRLGVSSQQALGGAGAIFQMAQSNMDPQAFATISRSIPGMDNMLSAAPAMSNLSGNLSSLMGDKNNSLGNAAALAASFQQLNLSPDMIGQFIPVITSYVSKASGQASASLLQSALTGR
;
A
#
# COMPACT_ATOMS: atom_id res chain seq x y z
N MET A 1 48.55 -38.62 -7.66
CA MET A 1 49.76 -37.79 -7.44
C MET A 1 49.31 -36.51 -6.70
N ARG A 2 49.11 -36.53 -5.37
CA ARG A 2 50.02 -36.11 -4.28
C ARG A 2 50.88 -34.86 -4.56
N LYS A 3 50.57 -33.76 -3.83
CA LYS A 3 51.43 -32.77 -3.12
C LYS A 3 50.48 -31.68 -2.58
N ILE A 4 49.97 -31.69 -1.34
CA ILE A 4 50.61 -31.34 -0.05
C ILE A 4 51.53 -30.12 -0.16
N ASN A 5 51.11 -28.97 0.37
CA ASN A 5 51.98 -28.19 1.26
C ASN A 5 51.17 -27.34 2.27
N HIS A 6 51.36 -27.65 3.54
CA HIS A 6 50.93 -26.90 4.72
C HIS A 6 52.10 -26.04 5.20
N TYR A 7 51.85 -24.79 5.59
CA TYR A 7 52.65 -24.08 6.58
C TYR A 7 51.72 -23.10 7.31
N LEU A 8 51.22 -23.45 8.49
CA LEU A 8 51.84 -23.15 9.80
C LEU A 8 51.91 -21.65 10.08
N ILE A 9 50.79 -21.08 10.55
CA ILE A 9 50.84 -20.11 11.65
C ILE A 9 49.91 -20.63 12.73
N ALA A 10 50.53 -21.30 13.69
CA ALA A 10 49.94 -21.68 14.95
C ALA A 10 49.83 -20.44 15.84
N ILE A 11 48.61 -20.08 16.23
CA ILE A 11 48.37 -19.43 17.52
C ILE A 11 47.24 -20.20 18.18
N ALA A 12 47.64 -21.13 19.04
CA ALA A 12 46.79 -21.76 20.02
C ALA A 12 46.60 -20.80 21.20
N VAL A 13 45.35 -20.43 21.50
CA VAL A 13 44.95 -20.07 22.88
C VAL A 13 43.66 -20.79 23.20
N SER A 14 43.72 -21.46 24.33
CA SER A 14 42.89 -22.56 24.79
C SER A 14 41.57 -22.12 25.45
N PHE A 15 40.55 -22.94 25.22
CA PHE A 15 39.47 -23.38 26.13
C PHE A 15 39.25 -22.70 27.49
N SER A 16 37.97 -22.39 27.77
CA SER A 16 37.34 -22.67 29.07
C SER A 16 35.87 -23.03 28.85
N ILE A 17 35.54 -24.31 29.07
CA ILE A 17 34.19 -24.87 29.23
C ILE A 17 34.05 -25.25 30.71
N SER A 18 32.82 -25.15 31.25
CA SER A 18 32.24 -25.70 32.49
C SER A 18 31.83 -24.61 33.47
N GLY A 19 30.59 -24.57 34.00
CA GLY A 19 29.52 -25.55 33.91
C GLY A 19 28.22 -25.07 34.56
N CYS A 20 27.21 -25.94 34.48
CA CYS A 20 25.88 -25.81 35.06
C CYS A 20 25.90 -25.76 36.59
N ALA A 21 25.03 -24.93 37.19
CA ALA A 21 24.66 -25.04 38.61
C ALA A 21 23.14 -25.21 38.72
N THR A 22 22.77 -26.28 39.43
CA THR A 22 21.45 -26.73 39.84
C THR A 22 21.00 -26.03 41.14
N ASN A 23 19.70 -25.74 41.25
CA ASN A 23 18.89 -25.61 42.48
C ASN A 23 17.44 -25.95 42.02
N THR A 24 16.93 -27.18 42.09
CA THR A 24 16.40 -27.96 43.24
C THR A 24 15.50 -27.18 44.21
N GLY A 25 14.19 -27.45 44.17
CA GLY A 25 13.33 -27.36 45.37
C GLY A 25 11.85 -27.00 45.18
N GLY A 26 10.98 -28.03 45.09
CA GLY A 26 9.54 -27.96 45.40
C GLY A 26 8.65 -27.57 44.21
N THR A 27 7.58 -28.28 43.87
CA THR A 27 6.60 -28.92 44.77
C THR A 27 5.99 -30.18 44.16
N GLY A 28 5.54 -31.07 45.02
CA GLY A 28 4.95 -32.36 44.68
C GLY A 28 3.70 -32.29 43.80
N SER A 29 3.41 -33.47 43.24
CA SER A 29 2.20 -33.91 42.57
C SER A 29 0.93 -33.14 42.95
N LEU A 30 0.45 -32.26 42.07
CA LEU A 30 -0.95 -31.88 41.94
C LEU A 30 -1.23 -31.50 40.48
N GLY A 31 -1.97 -32.37 39.79
CA GLY A 31 -2.98 -31.99 38.80
C GLY A 31 -2.51 -31.35 37.49
N ALA A 32 -2.59 -32.13 36.43
CA ALA A 32 -2.75 -31.67 35.05
C ALA A 32 -3.79 -30.54 34.93
N ILE A 33 -3.35 -29.32 34.59
CA ILE A 33 -4.15 -28.22 34.02
C ILE A 33 -3.21 -27.09 33.56
N ASP A 34 -2.30 -27.33 32.60
CA ASP A 34 -1.68 -26.21 31.88
C ASP A 34 -1.13 -26.65 30.52
N GLN A 35 -2.05 -26.91 29.58
CA GLN A 35 -1.75 -27.07 28.15
C GLN A 35 -2.14 -25.80 27.37
N GLY A 36 -2.23 -24.65 28.04
CA GLY A 36 -2.78 -23.43 27.46
C GLY A 36 -1.77 -22.30 27.20
N LEU A 37 -0.61 -22.27 27.86
CA LEU A 37 0.20 -21.04 27.93
C LEU A 37 1.51 -21.05 27.13
N SER A 38 1.99 -22.19 26.62
CA SER A 38 3.27 -22.24 25.88
C SER A 38 3.20 -21.71 24.43
N SER A 39 2.01 -21.45 23.89
CA SER A 39 1.85 -20.89 22.53
C SER A 39 1.75 -19.36 22.49
N VAL A 40 1.71 -18.68 23.64
CA VAL A 40 1.53 -17.22 23.68
C VAL A 40 2.87 -16.45 23.66
N GLU A 41 3.98 -17.08 24.04
CA GLU A 41 5.29 -16.40 24.05
C GLU A 41 5.95 -16.30 22.65
N SER A 42 5.67 -17.22 21.73
CA SER A 42 6.18 -17.14 20.35
C SER A 42 5.46 -16.08 19.48
N ALA A 43 4.30 -15.61 19.92
CA ALA A 43 3.57 -14.54 19.26
C ALA A 43 4.15 -13.15 19.61
N ALA A 44 4.66 -12.96 20.83
CA ALA A 44 5.15 -11.66 21.31
C ALA A 44 6.48 -11.22 20.69
N GLN A 45 7.39 -12.17 20.38
CA GLN A 45 8.65 -11.84 19.70
C GLN A 45 8.45 -11.57 18.20
N SER A 46 7.52 -12.29 17.55
CA SER A 46 7.15 -12.05 16.15
C SER A 46 6.50 -10.69 15.93
N SER A 47 5.75 -10.16 16.91
CA SER A 47 5.15 -8.83 16.84
C SER A 47 6.19 -7.69 16.85
N ARG A 48 7.33 -7.83 17.54
CA ARG A 48 8.35 -6.76 17.58
C ARG A 48 9.14 -6.65 16.27
N GLN A 49 9.33 -7.76 15.54
CA GLN A 49 9.96 -7.74 14.21
C GLN A 49 9.02 -7.17 13.13
N ILE A 50 7.70 -7.40 13.23
CA ILE A 50 6.73 -6.81 12.30
C ILE A 50 6.56 -5.31 12.56
N LEU A 51 6.59 -4.86 13.82
CA LEU A 51 6.51 -3.44 14.16
C LEU A 51 7.77 -2.66 13.76
N ASN A 52 8.96 -3.26 13.84
CA ASN A 52 10.20 -2.59 13.38
C ASN A 52 10.32 -2.58 11.85
N ALA A 53 9.83 -3.61 11.15
CA ALA A 53 9.72 -3.61 9.70
C ALA A 53 8.66 -2.59 9.21
N GLY A 54 7.55 -2.41 9.94
CA GLY A 54 6.54 -1.39 9.66
C GLY A 54 7.02 0.04 9.90
N ALA A 55 7.86 0.27 10.92
CA ALA A 55 8.39 1.59 11.24
C ALA A 55 9.55 2.02 10.31
N THR A 56 10.36 1.09 9.80
CA THR A 56 11.36 1.40 8.76
C THR A 56 10.73 1.49 7.37
N ALA A 57 9.62 0.80 7.09
CA ALA A 57 8.83 0.99 5.87
C ALA A 57 8.07 2.34 5.83
N ALA A 58 7.88 2.99 6.98
CA ALA A 58 7.32 4.33 7.04
C ALA A 58 8.29 5.44 6.56
N ASN A 59 9.60 5.14 6.45
CA ASN A 59 10.61 6.06 5.94
C ASN A 59 11.42 5.53 4.75
N ASP A 60 11.15 4.29 4.31
CA ASP A 60 11.75 3.72 3.10
C ASP A 60 10.79 3.89 1.91
N PRO A 61 11.12 4.69 0.89
CA PRO A 61 10.26 4.87 -0.28
C PRO A 61 10.07 3.58 -1.11
N ALA A 62 10.89 2.53 -0.91
CA ALA A 62 10.74 1.23 -1.57
C ALA A 62 9.86 0.26 -0.76
N GLY A 63 9.82 0.36 0.58
CA GLY A 63 8.86 -0.37 1.41
C GLY A 63 7.41 0.03 1.17
N MET A 64 7.16 1.33 0.95
CA MET A 64 5.83 1.82 0.51
C MET A 64 5.49 1.44 -0.93
N ALA A 65 6.49 1.11 -1.77
CA ALA A 65 6.25 0.69 -3.15
C ALA A 65 5.65 -0.73 -3.23
N GLN A 66 5.74 -1.51 -2.15
CA GLN A 66 5.11 -2.83 -2.04
C GLN A 66 3.69 -2.75 -1.45
N ILE A 67 3.32 -1.63 -0.82
CA ILE A 67 1.97 -1.34 -0.33
C ILE A 67 1.20 -0.70 -1.49
N GLY A 68 0.26 -1.45 -2.07
CA GLY A 68 -0.54 -0.96 -3.18
C GLY A 68 -1.32 0.31 -2.83
N LEU A 69 -1.56 1.18 -3.81
CA LEU A 69 -2.29 2.44 -3.65
C LEU A 69 -3.62 2.29 -2.88
N VAL A 70 -4.35 1.20 -3.13
CA VAL A 70 -5.61 0.86 -2.46
C VAL A 70 -5.44 0.70 -0.95
N ASP A 71 -4.36 0.05 -0.53
CA ASP A 71 -4.06 -0.17 0.89
C ASP A 71 -3.66 1.15 1.57
N ILE A 72 -2.89 1.99 0.88
CA ILE A 72 -2.52 3.33 1.36
C ILE A 72 -3.77 4.19 1.56
N LEU A 73 -4.69 4.19 0.59
CA LEU A 73 -5.94 4.95 0.68
C LEU A 73 -6.84 4.42 1.80
N SER A 74 -6.99 3.10 1.90
CA SER A 74 -7.75 2.43 2.97
C SER A 74 -7.25 2.83 4.36
N HIS A 75 -5.95 2.68 4.61
CA HIS A 75 -5.34 3.01 5.90
C HIS A 75 -5.32 4.50 6.22
N ARG A 76 -5.01 5.37 5.24
CA ARG A 76 -4.89 6.82 5.49
C ARG A 76 -6.24 7.50 5.66
N LEU A 77 -7.26 7.05 4.92
CA LEU A 77 -8.54 7.73 4.85
C LEU A 77 -9.65 6.98 5.61
N GLY A 78 -9.34 5.80 6.15
CA GLY A 78 -10.31 4.99 6.91
C GLY A 78 -11.45 4.46 6.04
N VAL A 79 -11.21 4.28 4.73
CA VAL A 79 -12.20 3.78 3.76
C VAL A 79 -11.99 2.29 3.55
N SER A 80 -13.03 1.56 3.13
CA SER A 80 -12.87 0.15 2.78
C SER A 80 -12.01 -0.04 1.52
N SER A 81 -11.36 -1.20 1.36
CA SER A 81 -10.57 -1.49 0.16
C SER A 81 -11.37 -1.36 -1.13
N GLN A 82 -12.66 -1.72 -1.12
CA GLN A 82 -13.54 -1.57 -2.30
C GLN A 82 -13.82 -0.11 -2.65
N GLN A 83 -14.01 0.74 -1.63
CA GLN A 83 -14.15 2.19 -1.79
C GLN A 83 -12.86 2.83 -2.29
N ALA A 84 -11.71 2.43 -1.75
CA ALA A 84 -10.41 2.87 -2.23
C ALA A 84 -10.18 2.46 -3.69
N LEU A 85 -10.53 1.22 -4.06
CA LEU A 85 -10.46 0.70 -5.43
C LEU A 85 -11.32 1.52 -6.40
N GLY A 86 -12.60 1.68 -6.09
CA GLY A 86 -13.53 2.41 -6.95
C GLY A 86 -13.24 3.92 -7.00
N GLY A 87 -12.85 4.51 -5.87
CA GLY A 87 -12.51 5.93 -5.77
C GLY A 87 -11.22 6.28 -6.53
N ALA A 88 -10.17 5.47 -6.38
CA ALA A 88 -8.94 5.61 -7.16
C ALA A 88 -9.22 5.38 -8.66
N GLY A 89 -10.02 4.35 -8.96
CA GLY A 89 -10.47 4.06 -10.31
C GLY A 89 -11.17 5.23 -10.99
N ALA A 90 -12.13 5.86 -10.31
CA ALA A 90 -12.87 7.01 -10.84
C ALA A 90 -11.94 8.20 -11.13
N ILE A 91 -10.98 8.46 -10.24
CA ILE A 91 -9.94 9.49 -10.44
C ILE A 91 -9.07 9.15 -11.64
N PHE A 92 -8.62 7.90 -11.77
CA PHE A 92 -7.82 7.47 -12.92
C PHE A 92 -8.60 7.47 -14.24
N GLN A 93 -9.89 7.14 -14.24
CA GLN A 93 -10.73 7.25 -15.44
C GLN A 93 -10.85 8.71 -15.90
N MET A 94 -11.05 9.64 -14.97
CA MET A 94 -11.08 11.06 -15.32
C MET A 94 -9.75 11.52 -15.88
N ALA A 95 -8.67 11.15 -15.21
CA ALA A 95 -7.32 11.44 -15.64
C ALA A 95 -7.06 10.89 -17.05
N GLN A 96 -7.44 9.64 -17.33
CA GLN A 96 -7.36 9.00 -18.63
C GLN A 96 -8.09 9.80 -19.72
N SER A 97 -9.25 10.37 -19.42
CA SER A 97 -10.01 11.18 -20.37
C SER A 97 -9.41 12.57 -20.63
N ASN A 98 -8.58 13.09 -19.73
CA ASN A 98 -8.03 14.45 -19.80
C ASN A 98 -6.53 14.48 -20.13
N MET A 99 -5.86 13.33 -20.20
CA MET A 99 -4.43 13.23 -20.54
C MET A 99 -4.19 12.47 -21.83
N ASP A 100 -2.97 12.59 -22.36
CA ASP A 100 -2.55 11.83 -23.53
C ASP A 100 -2.55 10.31 -23.22
N PRO A 101 -3.12 9.46 -24.10
CA PRO A 101 -3.22 8.03 -23.87
C PRO A 101 -1.85 7.33 -23.70
N GLN A 102 -0.78 7.83 -24.34
CA GLN A 102 0.56 7.26 -24.16
C GLN A 102 1.13 7.58 -22.77
N ALA A 103 0.86 8.80 -22.26
CA ALA A 103 1.24 9.19 -20.92
C ALA A 103 0.49 8.35 -19.86
N PHE A 104 -0.83 8.18 -20.03
CA PHE A 104 -1.64 7.35 -19.14
C PHE A 104 -1.20 5.88 -19.15
N ALA A 105 -0.85 5.34 -20.32
CA ALA A 105 -0.36 3.96 -20.43
C ALA A 105 0.95 3.73 -19.65
N THR A 106 1.84 4.74 -19.63
CA THR A 106 3.09 4.68 -18.85
C THR A 106 2.81 4.66 -17.35
N ILE A 107 1.89 5.50 -16.89
CA ILE A 107 1.43 5.51 -15.49
C ILE A 107 0.79 4.17 -15.12
N SER A 108 -0.10 3.66 -15.98
CA SER A 108 -0.85 2.42 -15.75
C SER A 108 0.05 1.20 -15.62
N ARG A 109 1.12 1.11 -16.41
CA ARG A 109 2.11 0.02 -16.30
C ARG A 109 2.95 0.11 -15.03
N SER A 110 3.16 1.32 -14.51
CA SER A 110 3.99 1.56 -13.33
C SER A 110 3.24 1.32 -12.03
N ILE A 111 1.90 1.26 -12.08
CA ILE A 111 1.05 1.13 -10.90
C ILE A 111 0.45 -0.29 -10.87
N PRO A 112 0.87 -1.14 -9.92
CA PRO A 112 0.27 -2.45 -9.70
C PRO A 112 -1.23 -2.32 -9.42
N GLY A 113 -2.04 -3.14 -10.08
CA GLY A 113 -3.48 -3.17 -9.86
C GLY A 113 -4.28 -2.02 -10.51
N MET A 114 -3.68 -1.25 -11.44
CA MET A 114 -4.40 -0.22 -12.20
C MET A 114 -5.67 -0.74 -12.88
N ASP A 115 -5.58 -1.91 -13.50
CA ASP A 115 -6.71 -2.53 -14.20
C ASP A 115 -7.89 -2.82 -13.26
N ASN A 116 -7.60 -3.34 -12.06
CA ASN A 116 -8.61 -3.57 -11.03
C ASN A 116 -9.26 -2.27 -10.55
N MET A 117 -8.48 -1.18 -10.39
CA MET A 117 -9.01 0.14 -10.04
C MET A 117 -9.94 0.68 -11.13
N LEU A 118 -9.49 0.68 -12.38
CA LEU A 118 -10.31 1.11 -13.53
C LEU A 118 -11.60 0.29 -13.67
N SER A 119 -11.55 -1.01 -13.39
CA SER A 119 -12.71 -1.91 -13.46
C SER A 119 -13.67 -1.73 -12.27
N ALA A 120 -13.15 -1.44 -11.08
CA ALA A 120 -13.95 -1.15 -9.88
C ALA A 120 -14.53 0.27 -9.88
N ALA A 121 -14.04 1.16 -10.76
CA ALA A 121 -14.55 2.50 -10.92
C ALA A 121 -16.01 2.46 -11.41
N PRO A 122 -16.92 3.25 -10.80
CA PRO A 122 -18.24 3.44 -11.36
C PRO A 122 -18.13 4.03 -12.76
N ALA A 123 -18.73 3.36 -13.75
CA ALA A 123 -18.65 3.82 -15.14
C ALA A 123 -19.27 5.21 -15.29
N MET A 124 -18.44 6.23 -15.52
CA MET A 124 -18.91 7.59 -15.80
C MET A 124 -19.83 7.67 -17.02
N SER A 125 -19.75 6.69 -17.95
CA SER A 125 -20.67 6.57 -19.09
C SER A 125 -22.14 6.36 -18.66
N ASN A 126 -22.40 5.71 -17.53
CA ASN A 126 -23.76 5.56 -17.00
C ASN A 126 -24.26 6.81 -16.27
N LEU A 127 -23.35 7.69 -15.83
CA LEU A 127 -23.68 8.99 -15.27
C LEU A 127 -24.05 10.00 -16.38
N SER A 128 -23.58 9.78 -17.61
CA SER A 128 -23.89 10.59 -18.79
C SER A 128 -25.39 10.67 -19.11
N GLY A 129 -26.16 9.61 -18.82
CA GLY A 129 -27.61 9.59 -19.06
C GLY A 129 -28.41 10.58 -18.20
N ASN A 130 -27.93 10.87 -16.98
CA ASN A 130 -28.55 11.83 -16.07
C ASN A 130 -27.87 13.21 -16.11
N LEU A 131 -26.59 13.24 -16.53
CA LEU A 131 -25.79 14.45 -16.69
C LEU A 131 -26.04 15.16 -18.02
N SER A 132 -26.52 14.48 -19.07
CA SER A 132 -26.81 15.08 -20.40
C SER A 132 -27.80 16.25 -20.34
N SER A 133 -28.72 16.28 -19.37
CA SER A 133 -29.63 17.42 -19.13
C SER A 133 -28.95 18.63 -18.48
N LEU A 134 -27.79 18.43 -17.85
CA LEU A 134 -26.97 19.46 -17.21
C LEU A 134 -25.72 19.81 -18.06
N MET A 135 -25.38 18.98 -19.04
CA MET A 135 -24.20 19.10 -19.92
C MET A 135 -24.42 20.00 -21.15
N GLY A 136 -25.52 20.76 -21.17
CA GLY A 136 -25.76 21.80 -22.18
C GLY A 136 -24.76 22.96 -22.10
N ASP A 137 -24.02 23.07 -21.00
CA ASP A 137 -22.98 24.08 -20.79
C ASP A 137 -21.58 23.48 -21.02
N LYS A 138 -20.88 23.99 -22.03
CA LYS A 138 -19.58 23.54 -22.55
C LYS A 138 -18.42 23.82 -21.58
N ASN A 139 -18.54 23.49 -20.30
CA ASN A 139 -17.42 23.57 -19.37
C ASN A 139 -17.05 22.17 -18.84
N ASN A 140 -16.15 21.52 -19.58
CA ASN A 140 -15.67 20.15 -19.33
C ASN A 140 -15.18 19.93 -17.89
N SER A 141 -14.63 20.97 -17.25
CA SER A 141 -14.13 20.89 -15.87
C SER A 141 -15.24 20.69 -14.83
N LEU A 142 -16.37 21.39 -14.97
CA LEU A 142 -17.48 21.29 -14.02
C LEU A 142 -18.20 19.94 -14.14
N GLY A 143 -18.37 19.45 -15.37
CA GLY A 143 -18.94 18.12 -15.64
C GLY A 143 -18.07 16.99 -15.09
N ASN A 144 -16.75 17.12 -15.22
CA ASN A 144 -15.80 16.15 -14.69
C ASN A 144 -15.87 16.08 -13.15
N ALA A 145 -15.77 17.22 -12.46
CA ALA A 145 -15.87 17.26 -11.00
C ALA A 145 -17.21 16.68 -10.49
N ALA A 146 -18.31 16.99 -11.16
CA ALA A 146 -19.63 16.44 -10.84
C ALA A 146 -19.70 14.92 -11.05
N ALA A 147 -19.14 14.40 -12.15
CA ALA A 147 -19.09 12.97 -12.43
C ALA A 147 -18.25 12.21 -11.38
N LEU A 148 -17.16 12.80 -10.91
CA LEU A 148 -16.34 12.22 -9.85
C LEU A 148 -17.06 12.23 -8.50
N ALA A 149 -17.71 13.34 -8.15
CA ALA A 149 -18.54 13.45 -6.95
C ALA A 149 -19.65 12.40 -6.95
N ALA A 150 -20.35 12.21 -8.08
CA ALA A 150 -21.37 11.20 -8.23
C ALA A 150 -20.81 9.77 -8.11
N SER A 151 -19.61 9.51 -8.66
CA SER A 151 -18.92 8.22 -8.52
C SER A 151 -18.60 7.91 -7.06
N PHE A 152 -18.09 8.89 -6.32
CA PHE A 152 -17.81 8.75 -4.89
C PHE A 152 -19.11 8.52 -4.09
N GLN A 153 -20.18 9.26 -4.39
CA GLN A 153 -21.49 9.06 -3.75
C GLN A 153 -22.05 7.65 -4.00
N GLN A 154 -21.90 7.10 -5.20
CA GLN A 154 -22.30 5.71 -5.50
C GLN A 154 -21.54 4.68 -4.67
N LEU A 155 -20.28 4.97 -4.32
CA LEU A 155 -19.46 4.16 -3.43
C LEU A 155 -19.72 4.43 -1.93
N ASN A 156 -20.76 5.21 -1.63
CA ASN A 156 -21.07 5.68 -0.27
C ASN A 156 -19.92 6.49 0.36
N LEU A 157 -19.11 7.15 -0.48
CA LEU A 157 -18.06 8.07 -0.07
C LEU A 157 -18.54 9.52 -0.15
N SER A 158 -18.05 10.35 0.76
CA SER A 158 -18.28 11.79 0.70
C SER A 158 -17.46 12.42 -0.43
N PRO A 159 -18.02 13.36 -1.21
CA PRO A 159 -17.29 14.04 -2.27
C PRO A 159 -16.11 14.87 -1.74
N ASP A 160 -16.14 15.27 -0.47
CA ASP A 160 -15.02 15.93 0.20
C ASP A 160 -13.75 15.06 0.24
N MET A 161 -13.91 13.74 0.30
CA MET A 161 -12.78 12.80 0.28
C MET A 161 -11.99 12.85 -1.03
N ILE A 162 -12.59 13.31 -2.15
CA ILE A 162 -11.85 13.49 -3.42
C ILE A 162 -10.61 14.36 -3.19
N GLY A 163 -10.74 15.43 -2.40
CA GLY A 163 -9.63 16.33 -2.05
C GLY A 163 -8.53 15.65 -1.22
N GLN A 164 -8.83 14.53 -0.56
CA GLN A 164 -7.86 13.74 0.21
C GLN A 164 -7.28 12.58 -0.61
N PHE A 165 -8.06 12.01 -1.53
CA PHE A 165 -7.61 10.95 -2.43
C PHE A 165 -6.58 11.46 -3.43
N ILE A 166 -6.85 12.60 -4.09
CA ILE A 166 -5.98 13.17 -5.13
C ILE A 166 -4.51 13.28 -4.66
N PRO A 167 -4.17 13.95 -3.54
CA PRO A 167 -2.78 14.11 -3.14
C PRO A 167 -2.10 12.77 -2.79
N VAL A 168 -2.83 11.79 -2.25
CA VAL A 168 -2.30 10.44 -1.98
C VAL A 168 -1.99 9.71 -3.29
N ILE A 169 -2.92 9.76 -4.26
CA ILE A 169 -2.75 9.16 -5.58
C ILE A 169 -1.60 9.83 -6.33
N THR A 170 -1.54 11.16 -6.37
CA THR A 170 -0.45 11.91 -7.00
C THR A 170 0.90 11.59 -6.36
N SER A 171 0.97 11.48 -5.03
CA SER A 171 2.20 11.09 -4.33
C SER A 171 2.64 9.68 -4.71
N TYR A 172 1.70 8.73 -4.79
CA TYR A 172 1.97 7.36 -5.21
C TYR A 172 2.45 7.29 -6.66
N VAL A 173 1.76 7.97 -7.58
CA VAL A 173 2.14 8.07 -8.99
C VAL A 173 3.53 8.71 -9.13
N SER A 174 3.84 9.72 -8.32
CA SER A 174 5.17 10.35 -8.31
C SER A 174 6.26 9.38 -7.88
N LYS A 175 5.99 8.47 -6.94
CA LYS A 175 6.94 7.44 -6.50
C LYS A 175 7.07 6.31 -7.51
N ALA A 176 5.96 5.92 -8.15
CA ALA A 176 5.90 4.78 -9.06
C ALA A 176 6.38 5.10 -10.49
N SER A 177 6.00 6.27 -11.02
CA SER A 177 6.24 6.68 -12.41
C SER A 177 7.06 7.98 -12.55
N GLY A 178 7.40 8.61 -11.43
CA GLY A 178 8.18 9.85 -11.39
C GLY A 178 7.32 11.12 -11.35
N GLN A 179 7.97 12.23 -11.02
CA GLN A 179 7.32 13.52 -10.79
C GLN A 179 6.61 14.07 -12.03
N ALA A 180 7.18 13.86 -13.23
CA ALA A 180 6.58 14.33 -14.48
C ALA A 180 5.18 13.74 -14.70
N SER A 181 5.03 12.44 -14.51
CA SER A 181 3.75 11.75 -14.62
C SER A 181 2.74 12.19 -13.55
N ALA A 182 3.21 12.45 -12.33
CA ALA A 182 2.36 12.98 -11.26
C ALA A 182 1.86 14.40 -11.55
N SER A 183 2.70 15.26 -12.12
CA SER A 183 2.30 16.60 -12.56
C SER A 183 1.29 16.54 -13.70
N LEU A 184 1.49 15.66 -14.69
CA LEU A 184 0.51 15.45 -15.77
C LEU A 184 -0.83 14.95 -15.23
N LEU A 185 -0.80 14.02 -14.28
CA LEU A 185 -2.01 13.55 -13.60
C LEU A 185 -2.74 14.69 -12.89
N GLN A 186 -2.01 15.55 -12.17
CA GLN A 186 -2.59 16.67 -11.46
C GLN A 186 -3.19 17.72 -12.41
N SER A 187 -2.52 18.03 -13.52
CA SER A 187 -3.06 18.88 -14.59
C SER A 187 -4.33 18.29 -15.20
N ALA A 188 -4.33 17.00 -15.50
CA ALA A 188 -5.49 16.30 -16.04
C ALA A 188 -6.72 16.33 -15.10
N LEU A 189 -6.49 16.31 -13.79
CA LEU A 189 -7.56 16.37 -12.77
C LEU A 189 -8.06 17.80 -12.52
N THR A 190 -7.19 18.80 -12.66
CA THR A 190 -7.54 20.21 -12.40
C THR A 190 -8.02 20.94 -13.66
N GLY A 191 -7.85 20.36 -14.85
CA GLY A 191 -8.31 20.94 -16.12
C GLY A 191 -7.63 22.26 -16.47
N ARG A 192 -6.38 22.46 -16.03
CA ARG A 192 -5.58 23.67 -16.27
C ARG A 192 -4.27 23.38 -16.97
#